data_AF-A0AAD7FU94-F1
#
_entry.id   AF-A0AAD7FU94-F1
#
_cell.length_a   1.000
_cell.length_b   1.000
_cell.length_c   1.000
_cell.angle_alpha   90.00
_cell.angle_beta   90.00
_cell.angle_gamma   90.00
#
_symmetry.space_group_name_H-M   'P 1'
#
loop_
_entity.id
_entity.type
_entity.pdbx_description
1 polymer ?
#
loop_
_entity_poly.entity_id
_entity_poly.type
_entity_poly.pdbx_seq_one_letter_code
_entity_poly.pdbx_strand_id
1 'polypeptide(L)'
;LERVQRRALRLICAAFKTSPINAMEIEASIPPIRLAMDAGNRRAALRFNKLSINSPIIQRLPDNWRTGSLPSTGAGVVIYYEAQEVHTQSIGLGKRAEVYDAELMGLYLGACKAVALAEMNEDIAHILFFADNTAAITTIFDPKP
;
A
#
# COMPACT_ATOMS: atom_id res chain seq x y z
N LEU A 1 12.92 -24.20 3.69
CA LEU A 1 11.52 -23.83 3.35
C LEU A 1 11.13 -24.21 1.92
N GLU A 2 11.90 -23.85 0.88
CA GLU A 2 11.55 -24.19 -0.52
C GLU A 2 11.32 -25.68 -0.77
N ARG A 3 12.18 -26.55 -0.25
CA ARG A 3 12.02 -28.01 -0.36
C ARG A 3 10.69 -28.49 0.20
N VAL A 4 10.22 -27.86 1.29
CA VAL A 4 8.95 -28.19 1.93
C VAL A 4 7.78 -27.70 1.08
N GLN A 5 7.85 -26.45 0.60
CA GLN A 5 6.82 -25.90 -0.29
C GLN A 5 6.68 -26.72 -1.58
N ARG A 6 7.80 -27.10 -2.22
CA ARG A 6 7.78 -27.95 -3.43
C ARG A 6 7.22 -29.35 -3.17
N ARG A 7 7.34 -29.86 -1.95
CA ARG A 7 6.70 -31.11 -1.55
C ARG A 7 5.19 -30.90 -1.34
N ALA A 8 4.81 -29.82 -0.67
CA ALA A 8 3.41 -29.47 -0.46
C ALA A 8 2.67 -29.21 -1.78
N LEU A 9 3.24 -28.42 -2.70
CA LEU A 9 2.65 -28.14 -4.01
C LEU A 9 2.34 -29.42 -4.79
N ARG A 10 3.24 -30.41 -4.78
CA ARG A 10 2.99 -31.70 -5.43
C ARG A 10 1.86 -32.49 -4.78
N LEU A 11 1.71 -32.39 -3.45
CA LEU A 11 0.61 -33.03 -2.74
C LEU A 11 -0.73 -32.33 -3.02
N ILE A 12 -0.74 -31.00 -3.06
CA ILE A 12 -1.93 -30.17 -3.32
C ILE A 12 -2.41 -30.37 -4.76
N CYS A 13 -1.51 -30.26 -5.74
CA CYS A 13 -1.84 -30.40 -7.15
C CYS A 13 -1.92 -31.86 -7.63
N ALA A 14 -1.75 -32.85 -6.74
CA ALA A 14 -1.62 -34.27 -7.08
C ALA A 14 -0.65 -34.54 -8.26
N ALA A 15 0.45 -33.79 -8.31
CA ALA A 15 1.32 -33.71 -9.48
C ALA A 15 2.58 -34.60 -9.36
N PHE A 16 3.08 -35.06 -10.50
CA PHE A 16 4.28 -35.89 -10.56
C PHE A 16 5.54 -35.13 -10.12
N LYS A 17 6.58 -35.87 -9.73
CA LYS A 17 7.87 -35.28 -9.33
C LYS A 17 8.50 -34.43 -10.44
N THR A 18 8.26 -34.79 -11.70
CA THR A 18 8.73 -34.14 -12.93
C THR A 18 7.91 -32.91 -13.34
N SER A 19 6.73 -32.70 -12.75
CA SER A 19 5.91 -31.54 -13.07
C SER A 19 6.63 -30.24 -12.69
N PRO A 20 6.62 -29.21 -13.57
CA PRO A 20 7.25 -27.92 -13.29
C PRO A 20 6.68 -27.23 -12.05
N ILE A 21 7.55 -26.72 -11.18
CA ILE A 21 7.13 -26.06 -9.93
C ILE A 21 6.38 -24.75 -10.19
N ASN A 22 6.85 -23.94 -11.13
CA ASN A 22 6.22 -22.68 -11.52
C ASN A 22 4.78 -22.86 -11.99
N ALA A 23 4.48 -23.92 -12.74
CA ALA A 23 3.12 -24.24 -13.16
C ALA A 23 2.23 -24.55 -11.95
N MET A 24 2.73 -25.33 -10.97
CA MET A 24 1.99 -25.64 -9.75
C MET A 24 1.81 -24.43 -8.83
N GLU A 25 2.78 -23.50 -8.77
CA GLU A 25 2.64 -22.25 -8.02
C GLU A 25 1.49 -21.39 -8.56
N ILE A 26 1.35 -21.34 -9.88
CA ILE A 26 0.23 -20.65 -10.55
C ILE A 26 -1.08 -21.39 -10.30
N GLU A 27 -1.11 -22.70 -10.57
CA GLU A 27 -2.32 -23.54 -10.42
C GLU A 27 -2.88 -23.51 -9.00
N ALA A 28 -2.01 -23.62 -7.99
CA ALA A 28 -2.42 -23.58 -6.60
C ALA A 28 -2.66 -22.16 -6.06
N SER A 29 -2.37 -21.11 -6.86
CA SER A 29 -2.35 -19.71 -6.40
C SER A 29 -1.45 -19.50 -5.17
N ILE A 30 -0.33 -20.23 -5.10
CA ILE A 30 0.64 -20.17 -4.00
C ILE A 30 1.96 -19.60 -4.55
N PRO A 31 2.38 -18.39 -4.14
CA PRO A 31 3.62 -17.79 -4.64
C PRO A 31 4.87 -18.51 -4.09
N PRO A 32 6.03 -18.41 -4.77
CA PRO A 32 7.30 -18.90 -4.26
C PRO A 32 7.58 -18.44 -2.83
N ILE A 33 8.01 -19.35 -1.95
CA ILE A 33 8.17 -19.07 -0.51
C ILE A 33 9.17 -17.94 -0.23
N ARG A 34 10.15 -17.72 -1.11
CA ARG A 34 11.07 -16.57 -0.96
C ARG A 34 10.32 -15.25 -1.06
N LEU A 35 9.44 -15.10 -2.05
CA LEU A 35 8.64 -13.89 -2.22
C LEU A 35 7.68 -13.68 -1.05
N ALA A 36 7.08 -14.77 -0.56
CA ALA A 36 6.21 -14.72 0.62
C ALA A 36 6.99 -14.32 1.90
N MET A 37 8.21 -14.84 2.08
CA MET A 37 9.10 -14.46 3.19
C MET A 37 9.54 -13.01 3.07
N ASP A 38 9.93 -12.55 1.89
CA ASP A 38 10.32 -11.16 1.66
C ASP A 38 9.17 -10.20 1.95
N ALA A 39 7.95 -10.52 1.49
CA ALA A 39 6.76 -9.76 1.80
C ALA A 39 6.44 -9.78 3.31
N GLY A 40 6.65 -10.91 3.98
CA GLY A 40 6.53 -11.04 5.44
C GLY A 40 7.53 -10.18 6.19
N ASN A 41 8.79 -10.20 5.78
CA ASN A 41 9.89 -9.40 6.34
C ASN A 41 9.66 -7.91 6.14
N ARG A 42 9.23 -7.49 4.94
CA ARG A 42 8.88 -6.07 4.68
C ARG A 42 7.76 -5.60 5.60
N ARG A 43 6.68 -6.37 5.74
CA ARG A 43 5.58 -6.04 6.66
C ARG A 43 6.04 -6.00 8.12
N ALA A 44 6.90 -6.93 8.54
CA ALA A 44 7.47 -6.92 9.88
C ALA A 44 8.34 -5.67 10.12
N ALA A 45 9.19 -5.31 9.16
CA ALA A 45 10.01 -4.11 9.23
C ALA A 45 9.15 -2.84 9.33
N LEU A 46 8.08 -2.73 8.54
CA LEU A 46 7.11 -1.62 8.64
C LEU A 46 6.50 -1.54 10.04
N ARG A 47 6.07 -2.67 10.62
CA ARG A 47 5.54 -2.70 12.00
C ARG A 47 6.59 -2.27 13.03
N PHE A 48 7.84 -2.72 12.90
CA PHE A 48 8.91 -2.28 13.80
C PHE A 48 9.22 -0.79 13.64
N ASN A 49 9.12 -0.23 12.43
CA ASN A 49 9.30 1.21 12.22
C ASN A 49 8.21 2.06 12.92
N LYS A 50 7.01 1.52 13.11
CA LYS A 50 5.92 2.17 13.85
C LYS A 50 6.08 2.15 15.36
N LEU A 51 6.86 1.22 15.92
CA LEU A 51 7.00 1.11 17.37
C LEU A 51 7.63 2.37 17.98
N SER A 52 7.24 2.72 19.20
CA SER A 52 7.94 3.77 19.95
C SER A 52 9.41 3.39 20.15
N ILE A 53 10.27 4.41 20.24
CA ILE A 53 11.69 4.20 20.55
C ILE A 53 11.89 3.52 21.92
N ASN A 54 10.90 3.66 22.81
CA ASN A 54 10.87 3.03 24.12
C ASN A 54 10.41 1.56 24.09
N SER A 55 10.08 1.01 22.91
CA SER A 55 9.70 -0.39 22.81
C SER A 55 10.89 -1.30 23.11
N PRO A 56 10.73 -2.35 23.94
CA PRO A 56 11.79 -3.31 24.21
C PRO A 56 12.32 -4.01 22.95
N ILE A 57 11.53 -4.06 21.88
CA ILE A 57 11.95 -4.65 20.60
C ILE A 57 12.91 -3.68 19.88
N ILE A 58 12.62 -2.38 19.89
CA ILE A 58 13.47 -1.37 19.25
C ILE A 58 14.77 -1.18 19.99
N GLN A 59 14.75 -1.23 21.32
CA GLN A 59 15.96 -1.17 22.15
C GLN A 59 16.92 -2.36 21.93
N ARG A 60 16.44 -3.46 21.33
CA ARG A 60 17.28 -4.63 20.98
C ARG A 60 17.82 -4.55 19.55
N LEU A 61 17.36 -3.61 18.74
CA LEU A 61 17.86 -3.41 17.39
C LEU A 61 19.07 -2.47 17.41
N PRO A 62 20.00 -2.60 16.44
CA PRO A 62 21.11 -1.66 16.32
C PRO A 62 20.62 -0.21 16.21
N ASP A 63 21.38 0.75 16.75
CA ASP A 63 21.02 2.17 16.70
C ASP A 63 20.84 2.69 15.26
N ASN A 64 21.54 2.06 14.31
CA ASN A 64 21.45 2.39 12.90
C ASN A 64 20.31 1.66 12.14
N TRP A 65 19.47 0.90 12.84
CA TRP A 65 18.33 0.19 12.23
C TRP A 65 17.34 1.16 11.55
N ARG A 66 17.16 2.35 12.13
CA ARG A 66 16.25 3.39 11.61
C ARG A 66 16.92 4.46 10.76
N THR A 67 18.25 4.46 10.66
CA THR A 67 18.98 5.46 9.86
C THR A 67 19.08 5.12 8.38
N GLY A 68 18.62 3.93 7.95
CA GLY A 68 18.29 3.71 6.55
C GLY A 68 17.22 4.69 6.08
N SER A 69 17.23 5.08 4.80
CA SER A 69 16.16 5.86 4.19
C SER A 69 14.84 5.09 4.35
N LEU A 70 14.10 5.42 5.41
CA LEU A 70 12.74 4.93 5.61
C LEU A 70 11.97 5.19 4.31
N PRO A 71 11.20 4.21 3.79
CA PRO A 71 10.32 4.47 2.67
C PRO A 71 9.42 5.64 3.06
N SER A 72 9.69 6.81 2.47
CA SER A 72 8.82 7.97 2.62
C SER A 72 7.63 7.71 1.73
N THR A 73 6.46 7.59 2.34
CA THR A 73 5.21 7.57 1.59
C THR A 73 4.82 9.00 1.24
N GLY A 74 4.13 9.14 0.11
CA GLY A 74 3.73 10.42 -0.43
C GLY A 74 2.33 10.32 -1.02
N ALA A 75 1.56 11.39 -0.88
CA ALA A 75 0.26 11.54 -1.49
C ALA A 75 0.39 12.45 -2.71
N GLY A 76 -0.27 12.07 -3.80
CA GLY A 76 -0.40 12.88 -5.00
C GLY A 76 -1.88 13.09 -5.33
N VAL A 77 -2.21 14.27 -5.84
CA VAL A 77 -3.51 14.56 -6.42
C VAL A 77 -3.36 15.36 -7.70
N VAL A 78 -4.19 15.02 -8.67
CA VAL A 78 -4.32 15.71 -9.96
C VAL A 78 -5.81 15.99 -10.18
N ILE A 79 -6.16 17.20 -10.62
CA ILE A 79 -7.53 17.62 -10.89
C ILE A 79 -7.63 18.05 -12.34
N TYR A 80 -8.65 17.54 -13.02
CA TYR A 80 -8.98 17.91 -14.39
C TYR A 80 -10.32 18.65 -14.44
N TYR A 81 -10.39 19.71 -15.24
CA TYR A 81 -11.60 20.46 -15.57
C TYR A 81 -11.62 20.70 -17.08
N GLU A 82 -12.74 20.38 -17.75
CA GLU A 82 -12.86 20.44 -19.23
C GLU A 82 -11.70 19.76 -19.98
N ALA A 83 -11.27 18.60 -19.49
CA ALA A 83 -10.12 17.84 -20.01
C ALA A 83 -8.76 18.57 -19.92
N GLN A 84 -8.67 19.68 -19.19
CA GLN A 84 -7.41 20.36 -18.86
C GLN A 84 -6.99 20.08 -17.43
N GLU A 85 -5.70 19.85 -17.22
CA GLU A 85 -5.11 19.72 -15.89
C GLU A 85 -5.09 21.10 -15.22
N VAL A 86 -5.94 21.29 -14.21
CA VAL A 86 -6.08 22.57 -13.49
C VAL A 86 -5.27 22.61 -12.20
N HIS A 87 -4.95 21.46 -11.60
CA HIS A 87 -4.16 21.42 -10.37
C HIS A 87 -3.43 20.10 -10.21
N THR A 88 -2.15 20.17 -9.83
CA THR A 88 -1.34 19.01 -9.43
C THR A 88 -0.59 19.33 -8.15
N GLN A 89 -0.66 18.42 -7.19
CA GLN A 89 0.03 18.56 -5.91
C GLN A 89 0.52 17.20 -5.42
N SER A 90 1.76 17.16 -4.94
CA SER A 90 2.32 16.03 -4.22
C SER A 90 2.88 16.46 -2.88
N ILE A 91 2.61 15.67 -1.84
CA ILE A 91 3.17 15.90 -0.50
C ILE A 91 3.85 14.63 0.01
N GLY A 92 4.97 14.78 0.73
CA GLY A 92 5.56 13.70 1.50
C GLY A 92 4.91 13.62 2.87
N LEU A 93 4.41 12.44 3.27
CA LEU A 93 3.83 12.25 4.61
C LEU A 93 4.88 11.88 5.68
N GLY A 94 6.16 11.91 5.29
CA GLY A 94 7.28 11.64 6.18
C GLY A 94 7.43 10.16 6.52
N LYS A 95 8.32 9.90 7.49
CA LYS A 95 8.92 8.58 7.70
C LYS A 95 8.05 7.59 8.49
N ARG A 96 6.81 7.95 8.81
CA ARG A 96 5.89 7.18 9.69
C ARG A 96 4.52 6.90 9.08
N ALA A 97 4.21 7.48 7.92
CA ALA A 97 2.93 7.28 7.27
C ALA A 97 2.93 5.99 6.43
N GLU A 98 1.84 5.25 6.47
CA GLU A 98 1.62 4.10 5.58
C GLU A 98 1.16 4.52 4.19
N VAL A 99 1.19 3.56 3.26
CA VAL A 99 0.60 3.72 1.93
C VAL A 99 -0.89 4.07 2.05
N TYR A 100 -1.59 3.44 3.00
CA TYR A 100 -2.97 3.75 3.30
C TYR A 100 -3.17 5.21 3.77
N ASP A 101 -2.31 5.69 4.68
CA ASP A 101 -2.35 7.09 5.14
C ASP A 101 -2.09 8.06 3.98
N ALA A 102 -1.19 7.68 3.06
CA ALA A 102 -0.89 8.46 1.87
C ALA A 102 -2.07 8.52 0.90
N GLU A 103 -2.75 7.39 0.65
CA GLU A 103 -3.92 7.35 -0.22
C GLU A 103 -5.10 8.12 0.38
N LEU A 104 -5.36 7.98 1.68
CA LEU A 104 -6.40 8.73 2.38
C LEU A 104 -6.11 10.23 2.37
N MET A 105 -4.84 10.62 2.56
CA MET A 105 -4.42 12.01 2.48
C MET A 105 -4.53 12.57 1.05
N GLY A 106 -4.22 11.77 0.03
CA GLY A 106 -4.41 12.15 -1.37
C GLY A 106 -5.87 12.45 -1.68
N LEU A 107 -6.77 11.60 -1.20
CA LEU A 107 -8.22 11.80 -1.31
C LEU A 107 -8.69 13.03 -0.54
N TYR A 108 -8.23 13.23 0.71
CA TYR A 108 -8.56 14.42 1.50
C TYR A 108 -8.14 15.71 0.81
N LEU A 109 -6.89 15.79 0.33
CA LEU A 109 -6.38 16.95 -0.39
C LEU A 109 -7.17 17.22 -1.67
N GLY A 110 -7.49 16.17 -2.42
CA GLY A 110 -8.33 16.26 -3.60
C GLY A 110 -9.73 16.77 -3.30
N ALA A 111 -10.36 16.28 -2.22
CA ALA A 111 -11.67 16.70 -1.77
C ALA A 111 -11.68 18.19 -1.41
N CYS A 112 -10.75 18.65 -0.57
CA CYS A 112 -10.65 20.06 -0.20
C CYS A 112 -10.46 20.96 -1.42
N LYS A 113 -9.63 20.54 -2.38
CA LYS A 113 -9.35 21.33 -3.59
C LYS A 113 -10.51 21.33 -4.59
N ALA A 114 -11.17 20.19 -4.77
CA ALA A 114 -12.31 20.08 -5.66
C ALA A 114 -13.51 20.90 -5.15
N VAL A 115 -13.77 20.90 -3.83
CA VAL A 115 -14.80 21.74 -3.22
C VAL A 115 -14.48 23.23 -3.43
N ALA A 116 -13.24 23.65 -3.17
CA ALA A 116 -12.83 25.04 -3.39
C ALA A 116 -12.98 25.46 -4.88
N LEU A 117 -12.71 24.57 -5.82
CA LEU A 117 -12.91 24.83 -7.26
C LEU A 117 -14.40 24.91 -7.64
N ALA A 118 -15.25 24.08 -7.04
CA ALA A 118 -16.69 24.12 -7.27
C ALA A 118 -17.34 25.38 -6.66
N GLU A 119 -16.86 25.83 -5.50
CA GLU A 119 -17.31 27.11 -4.92
C GLU A 119 -16.91 28.32 -5.77
N MET A 120 -15.81 28.22 -6.52
CA MET A 120 -15.34 29.28 -7.42
C MET A 120 -16.02 29.27 -8.80
N ASN A 121 -16.67 28.17 -9.20
CA ASN A 121 -17.29 28.02 -10.51
C ASN A 121 -18.70 27.44 -10.36
N GLU A 122 -19.73 28.26 -10.56
CA GLU A 122 -21.14 27.85 -10.44
C GLU A 122 -21.57 26.80 -11.47
N ASP A 123 -20.76 26.56 -12.51
CA ASP A 123 -21.01 25.58 -13.57
C ASP A 123 -20.70 24.11 -13.16
N ILE A 124 -20.05 23.88 -12.02
CA ILE A 124 -19.63 22.55 -11.59
C ILE A 124 -20.76 21.84 -10.83
N ALA A 125 -21.56 21.05 -11.54
CA ALA A 125 -22.64 20.27 -10.94
C ALA A 125 -22.18 18.96 -10.25
N HIS A 126 -21.05 18.38 -10.68
CA HIS A 126 -20.61 17.06 -10.22
C HIS A 126 -19.08 16.98 -10.06
N ILE A 127 -18.65 16.32 -8.98
CA ILE A 127 -17.23 16.04 -8.70
C ILE A 127 -17.05 14.52 -8.70
N LEU A 128 -16.10 14.02 -9.51
CA LEU A 128 -15.77 12.60 -9.61
C LEU A 128 -14.40 12.33 -9.00
N PHE A 129 -14.35 11.42 -8.03
CA PHE A 129 -13.10 10.95 -7.41
C PHE A 129 -12.69 9.59 -7.97
N PHE A 130 -11.43 9.47 -8.35
CA PHE A 130 -10.83 8.22 -8.80
C PHE A 130 -9.70 7.83 -7.85
N ALA A 131 -9.76 6.60 -7.33
CA ALA A 131 -8.67 6.00 -6.55
C ALA A 131 -8.64 4.50 -6.82
N ASP A 132 -7.44 3.91 -6.76
CA ASP A 132 -7.22 2.47 -6.96
C ASP A 132 -7.31 1.66 -5.66
N ASN A 133 -7.20 2.31 -4.49
CA ASN A 133 -7.42 1.65 -3.21
C ASN A 133 -8.88 1.66 -2.76
N THR A 134 -9.53 0.51 -2.93
CA THR A 134 -10.90 0.24 -2.45
C THR A 134 -11.07 0.43 -0.94
N ALA A 135 -10.03 0.19 -0.12
CA ALA A 135 -10.09 0.39 1.33
C ALA A 135 -10.18 1.87 1.73
N ALA A 136 -9.48 2.75 0.99
CA ALA A 136 -9.54 4.19 1.21
C ALA A 136 -10.91 4.75 0.79
N ILE A 137 -11.42 4.30 -0.36
CA ILE A 137 -12.77 4.67 -0.85
C ILE A 137 -13.85 4.25 0.15
N THR A 138 -13.83 2.98 0.60
CA THR A 138 -14.84 2.47 1.54
C THR A 138 -14.82 3.21 2.87
N THR A 139 -13.65 3.65 3.36
CA THR A 139 -13.55 4.41 4.61
C THR A 139 -14.13 5.82 4.50
N ILE A 140 -14.16 6.42 3.31
CA ILE A 140 -14.82 7.72 3.09
C ILE A 140 -16.34 7.59 3.20
N PHE A 141 -16.91 6.48 2.71
CA PHE A 141 -18.35 6.25 2.73
C PHE A 141 -18.84 5.64 4.05
N ASP A 142 -18.03 4.78 4.69
CA ASP A 142 -18.29 4.15 5.98
C ASP A 142 -17.08 4.34 6.91
N PRO A 143 -17.00 5.47 7.64
CA PRO A 143 -15.94 5.68 8.60
C PRO A 143 -16.04 4.63 9.71
N LYS A 144 -14.98 3.82 9.88
CA LYS A 144 -14.90 2.90 11.01
C LYS A 144 -14.92 3.69 12.33
N PRO A 145 -15.66 3.21 13.35
CA PRO A 145 -15.77 3.88 14.64
C PRO A 145 -14.43 3.94 15.40
#